data_AF-A0A7Y2U9N8-F1
#
_entry.id   AF-A0A7Y2U9N8-F1
#
_cell.length_a   1.000
_cell.length_b   1.000
_cell.length_c   1.000
_cell.angle_alpha   90.00
_cell.angle_beta   90.00
_cell.angle_gamma   90.00
#
_symmetry.space_group_name_H-M   'P 1'
#
loop_
_entity.id
_entity.type
_entity.pdbx_description
1 polymer ?
#
loop_
_entity_poly.entity_id
_entity_poly.type
_entity_poly.pdbx_seq_one_letter_code
_entity_poly.pdbx_strand_id
1 'polypeptide(L)'
;AISLPSLGVAGGKMASMLTGAYSRIRTQFDVPIGYFGGIEEPLARIGGRTYRMDAARLLTLIALDQGEQPGVLSAINKYQLTEGNRQCIIDAMDVHGGKGIIQGPNNYLAHGYQALPIAITVEGANILTRSLIIFGQGAIRAHPCLLQEMRAVTGIANSQARRDFDNALFTHIGYSLSNMVRSLLLGLTGSRMTPSPVRGPHARYFRQLSRMSSAFAFLADSVLVLLGGKFKFKEKLSGRLADVLIHLYMGSAILKRFEDEGRPSADLPLLHWAMEDSLYRIQQGLLGVIQNFPVPLLGGLARLLVFPLGLPYAGPSDKTVKAVAAILLSENESRERLTEGVFISDRDDATGRVNKAFHLVLEAQPAERAIKNALKKTVNFVNYEGLVRRATESGVITEEQATTVRLAQQASAQVIAVDDFPREHIERFKHMSAPSDETETASEEAEERAG
;
A
#
# COMPACT_ATOMS: atom_id res chain seq x y z
N ALA A 1 9.16 -2.22 16.64
CA ALA A 1 8.91 -0.99 15.85
C ALA A 1 9.04 -1.20 14.33
N ILE A 2 10.03 -1.97 13.84
CA ILE A 2 10.32 -2.07 12.39
C ILE A 2 9.90 -3.40 11.74
N SER A 3 9.85 -4.50 12.50
CA SER A 3 9.66 -5.85 11.96
C SER A 3 8.35 -6.02 11.17
N LEU A 4 7.19 -5.75 11.79
CA LEU A 4 5.89 -5.85 11.11
C LEU A 4 5.73 -4.86 9.93
N PRO A 5 6.16 -3.58 10.04
CA PRO A 5 6.23 -2.70 8.88
C PRO A 5 7.05 -3.27 7.71
N SER A 6 8.23 -3.82 7.98
CA SER A 6 9.08 -4.43 6.96
C SER A 6 8.43 -5.65 6.32
N LEU A 7 7.75 -6.50 7.10
CA LEU A 7 6.93 -7.59 6.57
C LEU A 7 5.83 -7.08 5.64
N GLY A 8 5.16 -5.99 6.03
CA GLY A 8 4.13 -5.37 5.21
C GLY A 8 4.67 -4.90 3.85
N VAL A 9 5.84 -4.25 3.85
CA VAL A 9 6.52 -3.82 2.62
C VAL A 9 6.92 -5.02 1.77
N ALA A 10 7.52 -6.06 2.37
CA ALA A 10 7.90 -7.28 1.65
C ALA A 10 6.69 -7.93 0.96
N GLY A 11 5.54 -8.02 1.65
CA GLY A 11 4.31 -8.54 1.06
C GLY A 11 3.80 -7.71 -0.12
N GLY A 12 3.85 -6.37 -0.03
CA GLY A 12 3.53 -5.48 -1.17
C GLY A 12 4.49 -5.65 -2.36
N LYS A 13 5.79 -5.78 -2.10
CA LYS A 13 6.80 -6.02 -3.15
C LYS A 13 6.60 -7.36 -3.83
N MET A 14 6.36 -8.44 -3.07
CA MET A 14 6.01 -9.75 -3.62
C MET A 14 4.73 -9.71 -4.43
N ALA A 15 3.68 -9.04 -3.94
CA ALA A 15 2.43 -8.86 -4.68
C ALA A 15 2.67 -8.12 -6.00
N SER A 16 3.48 -7.06 -6.00
CA SER A 16 3.84 -6.31 -7.21
C SER A 16 4.56 -7.19 -8.23
N MET A 17 5.55 -7.97 -7.77
CA MET A 17 6.35 -8.86 -8.62
C MET A 17 5.51 -9.97 -9.25
N LEU A 18 4.82 -10.74 -8.40
CA LEU A 18 4.13 -11.97 -8.80
C LEU A 18 2.83 -11.66 -9.54
N THR A 19 2.06 -10.66 -9.10
CA THR A 19 0.80 -10.29 -9.76
C THR A 19 1.06 -9.63 -11.10
N GLY A 20 2.06 -8.74 -11.20
CA GLY A 20 2.47 -8.17 -12.48
C GLY A 20 2.89 -9.26 -13.49
N ALA A 21 3.71 -10.20 -13.03
CA ALA A 21 4.13 -11.34 -13.85
C ALA A 21 2.95 -12.22 -14.26
N TYR A 22 2.11 -12.63 -13.32
CA TYR A 22 0.94 -13.46 -13.59
C TYR A 22 -0.04 -12.78 -14.55
N SER A 23 -0.31 -11.48 -14.38
CA SER A 23 -1.18 -10.72 -15.29
C SER A 23 -0.62 -10.59 -16.70
N ARG A 24 0.70 -10.67 -16.86
CA ARG A 24 1.36 -10.71 -18.17
C ARG A 24 1.31 -12.11 -18.80
N ILE A 25 1.46 -13.16 -18.00
CA ILE A 25 1.50 -14.57 -18.44
C ILE A 25 0.09 -15.07 -18.79
N ARG A 26 -0.90 -14.80 -17.94
CA ARG A 26 -2.26 -15.30 -18.09
C ARG A 26 -2.96 -14.56 -19.23
N THR A 27 -3.41 -15.31 -20.23
CA THR A 27 -4.19 -14.78 -21.35
C THR A 27 -5.67 -15.16 -21.26
N GLN A 28 -6.55 -14.22 -21.57
CA GLN A 28 -7.97 -14.47 -21.84
C GLN A 28 -8.40 -13.61 -23.04
N PHE A 29 -9.33 -14.12 -23.85
CA PHE A 29 -9.76 -13.43 -25.08
C PHE A 29 -8.57 -13.00 -25.97
N ASP A 30 -7.57 -13.88 -26.11
CA ASP A 30 -6.36 -13.67 -26.92
C ASP A 30 -5.48 -12.47 -26.52
N VAL A 31 -5.64 -11.94 -25.30
CA VAL A 31 -4.81 -10.88 -24.74
C VAL A 31 -4.36 -11.21 -23.32
N PRO A 32 -3.16 -10.79 -22.89
CA PRO A 32 -2.77 -10.85 -21.49
C PRO A 32 -3.76 -10.11 -20.59
N ILE A 33 -4.13 -10.69 -19.46
CA ILE A 33 -5.19 -10.13 -18.61
C ILE A 33 -4.81 -8.76 -18.03
N GLY A 34 -3.51 -8.47 -17.90
CA GLY A 34 -3.01 -7.18 -17.42
C GLY A 34 -3.40 -5.97 -18.27
N TYR A 35 -3.84 -6.19 -19.52
CA TYR A 35 -4.29 -5.10 -20.40
C TYR A 35 -5.79 -4.83 -20.33
N PHE A 36 -6.56 -5.55 -19.50
CA PHE A 36 -7.95 -5.22 -19.23
C PHE A 36 -8.02 -4.12 -18.17
N GLY A 37 -8.83 -3.08 -18.40
CA GLY A 37 -8.97 -1.96 -17.45
C GLY A 37 -9.35 -2.40 -16.03
N GLY A 38 -10.20 -3.42 -15.90
CA GLY A 38 -10.55 -4.01 -14.60
C GLY A 38 -9.40 -4.69 -13.86
N ILE A 39 -8.31 -5.07 -14.56
CA ILE A 39 -7.08 -5.61 -13.97
C ILE A 39 -6.03 -4.50 -13.80
N GLU A 40 -6.01 -3.49 -14.68
CA GLU A 40 -5.13 -2.32 -14.52
C GLU A 40 -5.35 -1.62 -13.18
N GLU A 41 -6.60 -1.52 -12.71
CA GLU A 41 -6.94 -0.93 -11.41
C GLU A 41 -6.29 -1.62 -10.20
N PRO A 42 -6.49 -2.93 -9.92
CA PRO A 42 -5.82 -3.61 -8.83
C PRO A 42 -4.30 -3.62 -8.99
N LEU A 43 -3.77 -3.75 -10.20
CA LEU A 43 -2.32 -3.66 -10.45
C LEU A 43 -1.76 -2.28 -10.04
N ALA A 44 -2.46 -1.20 -10.41
CA ALA A 44 -2.06 0.15 -10.02
C ALA A 44 -2.13 0.36 -8.51
N ARG A 45 -3.16 -0.18 -7.84
CA ARG A 45 -3.27 -0.16 -6.37
C ARG A 45 -2.11 -0.89 -5.71
N ILE A 46 -1.74 -2.08 -6.20
CA ILE A 46 -0.61 -2.86 -5.67
C ILE A 46 0.70 -2.07 -5.83
N GLY A 47 1.02 -1.63 -7.05
CA GLY A 47 2.29 -0.95 -7.32
C GLY A 47 2.43 0.37 -6.56
N GLY A 48 1.39 1.21 -6.61
CA GLY A 48 1.42 2.52 -5.97
C GLY A 48 1.37 2.49 -4.44
N ARG A 49 0.65 1.53 -3.83
CA ARG A 49 0.72 1.30 -2.38
C ARG A 49 2.10 0.82 -1.97
N THR A 50 2.68 -0.12 -2.71
CA THR A 50 4.01 -0.65 -2.44
C THR A 50 5.07 0.45 -2.47
N TYR A 51 5.01 1.34 -3.48
CA TYR A 51 5.91 2.48 -3.60
C TYR A 51 5.82 3.42 -2.37
N ARG A 52 4.60 3.76 -1.94
CA ARG A 52 4.34 4.56 -0.74
C ARG A 52 4.84 3.89 0.55
N MET A 53 4.52 2.61 0.71
CA MET A 53 4.87 1.83 1.90
C MET A 53 6.39 1.75 2.08
N ASP A 54 7.12 1.47 1.00
CA ASP A 54 8.57 1.38 1.06
C ASP A 54 9.22 2.75 1.29
N ALA A 55 8.67 3.83 0.71
CA ALA A 55 9.14 5.20 1.00
C ALA A 55 9.00 5.56 2.48
N ALA A 56 7.87 5.23 3.10
CA ALA A 56 7.63 5.47 4.53
C ALA A 56 8.55 4.61 5.42
N ARG A 57 8.78 3.34 5.05
CA ARG A 57 9.76 2.48 5.73
C ARG A 57 11.14 3.11 5.72
N LEU A 58 11.65 3.51 4.55
CA LEU A 58 12.98 4.10 4.40
C LEU A 58 13.15 5.40 5.20
N LEU A 59 12.19 6.33 5.14
CA LEU A 59 12.26 7.56 5.93
C LEU A 59 12.31 7.28 7.45
N THR A 60 11.59 6.26 7.91
CA THR A 60 11.57 5.89 9.34
C THR A 60 12.87 5.22 9.77
N LEU A 61 13.46 4.40 8.89
CA LEU A 61 14.76 3.79 9.13
C LEU A 61 15.85 4.84 9.31
N ILE A 62 15.85 5.90 8.48
CA ILE A 62 16.79 7.02 8.63
C ILE A 62 16.73 7.64 10.04
N ALA A 63 15.53 7.86 10.58
CA ALA A 63 15.38 8.39 11.94
C ALA A 63 15.93 7.42 13.01
N LEU A 64 15.71 6.12 12.84
CA LEU A 64 16.20 5.10 13.77
C LEU A 64 17.72 4.96 13.71
N ASP A 65 18.31 5.03 12.52
CA ASP A 65 19.76 5.00 12.31
C ASP A 65 20.45 6.23 12.93
N GLN A 66 19.73 7.35 13.03
CA GLN A 66 20.18 8.55 13.76
C GLN A 66 20.05 8.43 15.29
N GLY A 67 19.57 7.30 15.81
CA GLY A 67 19.39 7.06 17.25
C GLY A 67 18.08 7.60 17.82
N GLU A 68 17.19 8.16 16.99
CA GLU A 68 15.90 8.68 17.43
C GLU A 68 14.95 7.55 17.85
N GLN A 69 13.97 7.87 18.70
CA GLN A 69 12.91 6.94 19.12
C GLN A 69 11.53 7.43 18.66
N PRO A 70 11.22 7.36 17.34
CA PRO A 70 10.04 7.98 16.77
C PRO A 70 8.77 7.15 17.02
N GLY A 71 8.23 7.19 18.24
CA GLY A 71 7.09 6.37 18.65
C GLY A 71 5.82 6.59 17.80
N VAL A 72 5.52 7.84 17.43
CA VAL A 72 4.35 8.16 16.60
C VAL A 72 4.54 7.68 15.16
N LEU A 73 5.73 7.88 14.57
CA LEU A 73 6.01 7.39 13.22
C LEU A 73 6.04 5.86 13.19
N SER A 74 6.54 5.21 14.25
CA SER A 74 6.49 3.75 14.39
C SER A 74 5.05 3.25 14.39
N ALA A 75 4.14 3.91 15.11
CA ALA A 75 2.72 3.58 15.12
C ALA A 75 2.06 3.81 13.73
N ILE A 76 2.41 4.90 13.04
CA ILE A 76 1.95 5.18 11.68
C ILE A 76 2.40 4.07 10.72
N ASN A 77 3.67 3.68 10.74
CA ASN A 77 4.19 2.62 9.88
C ASN A 77 3.57 1.28 10.19
N LYS A 78 3.47 0.90 11.47
CA LYS A 78 2.82 -0.35 11.87
C LYS A 78 1.41 -0.40 11.30
N TYR A 79 0.63 0.65 11.50
CA TYR A 79 -0.74 0.72 10.99
C TYR A 79 -0.79 0.65 9.46
N GLN A 80 -0.12 1.57 8.76
CA GLN A 80 -0.26 1.70 7.30
C GLN A 80 0.40 0.60 6.50
N LEU A 81 1.55 0.08 6.91
CA LEU A 81 2.26 -0.92 6.11
C LEU A 81 1.60 -2.29 6.27
N THR A 82 1.06 -2.62 7.44
CA THR A 82 0.31 -3.89 7.63
C THR A 82 -1.05 -3.84 6.94
N GLU A 83 -1.76 -2.71 7.01
CA GLU A 83 -3.02 -2.52 6.31
C GLU A 83 -2.83 -2.42 4.79
N GLY A 84 -1.78 -1.73 4.34
CA GLY A 84 -1.41 -1.66 2.94
C GLY A 84 -1.05 -3.04 2.37
N ASN A 85 -0.34 -3.88 3.13
CA ASN A 85 -0.07 -5.26 2.76
C ASN A 85 -1.36 -6.08 2.61
N ARG A 86 -2.26 -6.00 3.60
CA ARG A 86 -3.59 -6.65 3.51
C ARG A 86 -4.29 -6.29 2.21
N GLN A 87 -4.32 -5.01 1.86
CA GLN A 87 -5.00 -4.55 0.65
C GLN A 87 -4.27 -5.00 -0.63
N CYS A 88 -2.93 -5.02 -0.66
CA CYS A 88 -2.17 -5.51 -1.82
C CYS A 88 -2.38 -7.01 -2.03
N ILE A 89 -2.40 -7.81 -0.96
CA ILE A 89 -2.63 -9.26 -1.06
C ILE A 89 -4.08 -9.55 -1.47
N ILE A 90 -5.07 -8.80 -0.98
CA ILE A 90 -6.47 -8.94 -1.45
C ILE A 90 -6.56 -8.63 -2.95
N ASP A 91 -6.00 -7.51 -3.40
CA ASP A 91 -5.97 -7.17 -4.83
C ASP A 91 -5.25 -8.26 -5.66
N ALA A 92 -4.17 -8.86 -5.11
CA ALA A 92 -3.47 -9.97 -5.75
C ALA A 92 -4.35 -11.23 -5.84
N MET A 93 -5.07 -11.58 -4.77
CA MET A 93 -6.01 -12.72 -4.77
C MET A 93 -7.09 -12.55 -5.83
N ASP A 94 -7.67 -11.34 -5.95
CA ASP A 94 -8.70 -11.03 -6.95
C ASP A 94 -8.19 -11.22 -8.39
N VAL A 95 -6.96 -10.77 -8.68
CA VAL A 95 -6.34 -10.91 -10.00
C VAL A 95 -5.99 -12.37 -10.32
N HIS A 96 -5.54 -13.15 -9.33
CA HIS A 96 -5.19 -14.56 -9.53
C HIS A 96 -6.41 -15.48 -9.60
N GLY A 97 -7.54 -15.07 -9.02
CA GLY A 97 -8.76 -15.86 -8.96
C GLY A 97 -8.52 -17.23 -8.30
N GLY A 98 -8.94 -18.31 -8.98
CA GLY A 98 -8.76 -19.67 -8.47
C GLY A 98 -7.31 -20.02 -8.11
N LYS A 99 -6.31 -19.49 -8.83
CA LYS A 99 -4.88 -19.71 -8.55
C LYS A 99 -4.47 -19.17 -7.18
N GLY A 100 -5.09 -18.08 -6.71
CA GLY A 100 -4.82 -17.52 -5.39
C GLY A 100 -5.38 -18.40 -4.26
N ILE A 101 -6.47 -19.12 -4.52
CA ILE A 101 -7.25 -19.83 -3.50
C ILE A 101 -6.82 -21.29 -3.33
N ILE A 102 -6.60 -22.01 -4.42
CA ILE A 102 -6.27 -23.45 -4.38
C ILE A 102 -4.90 -23.64 -3.72
N GLN A 103 -4.88 -24.30 -2.56
CA GLN A 103 -3.65 -24.51 -1.78
C GLN A 103 -2.90 -25.77 -2.24
N GLY A 104 -1.59 -25.65 -2.34
CA GLY A 104 -0.69 -26.75 -2.70
C GLY A 104 0.69 -26.21 -3.09
N PRO A 105 1.61 -27.09 -3.53
CA PRO A 105 2.97 -26.71 -3.90
C PRO A 105 3.10 -25.64 -5.00
N ASN A 106 2.05 -25.43 -5.80
CA ASN A 106 2.03 -24.41 -6.86
C ASN A 106 1.45 -23.05 -6.39
N ASN A 107 0.97 -22.93 -5.15
CA ASN A 107 0.40 -21.70 -4.60
C ASN A 107 1.44 -20.87 -3.81
N TYR A 108 1.46 -19.56 -4.05
CA TYR A 108 2.37 -18.61 -3.39
C TYR A 108 1.66 -17.42 -2.71
N LEU A 109 0.32 -17.44 -2.63
CA LEU A 109 -0.49 -16.33 -2.08
C LEU A 109 -1.32 -16.73 -0.85
N ALA A 110 -1.85 -17.95 -0.82
CA ALA A 110 -2.85 -18.37 0.17
C ALA A 110 -2.33 -18.25 1.61
N HIS A 111 -1.11 -18.71 1.88
CA HIS A 111 -0.52 -18.62 3.22
C HIS A 111 -0.24 -17.16 3.63
N GLY A 112 0.21 -16.32 2.69
CA GLY A 112 0.38 -14.89 2.92
C GLY A 112 -0.95 -14.23 3.30
N TYR A 113 -2.03 -14.56 2.59
CA TYR A 113 -3.38 -14.09 2.89
C TYR A 113 -3.86 -14.56 4.27
N GLN A 114 -3.69 -15.84 4.61
CA GLN A 114 -4.07 -16.40 5.91
C GLN A 114 -3.33 -15.75 7.09
N ALA A 115 -2.10 -15.27 6.89
CA ALA A 115 -1.30 -14.62 7.92
C ALA A 115 -1.67 -13.13 8.15
N LEU A 116 -2.41 -12.48 7.23
CA LEU A 116 -2.73 -11.05 7.32
C LEU A 116 -3.42 -10.60 8.62
N PRO A 117 -4.35 -11.38 9.23
CA PRO A 117 -4.98 -11.01 10.50
C PRO A 117 -3.97 -10.82 11.63
N ILE A 118 -2.89 -11.62 11.65
CA ILE A 118 -1.86 -11.56 12.70
C ILE A 118 -1.21 -10.17 12.70
N ALA A 119 -0.75 -9.71 11.53
CA ALA A 119 0.01 -8.46 11.42
C ALA A 119 -0.78 -7.20 11.84
N ILE A 120 -2.12 -7.20 11.70
CA ILE A 120 -2.95 -6.04 12.06
C ILE A 120 -3.43 -6.05 13.51
N THR A 121 -3.44 -7.22 14.18
CA THR A 121 -3.94 -7.37 15.55
C THR A 121 -2.82 -7.36 16.59
N VAL A 122 -1.67 -7.97 16.30
CA VAL A 122 -0.52 -8.01 17.22
C VAL A 122 0.23 -6.68 17.25
N GLU A 123 1.05 -6.46 18.29
CA GLU A 123 1.73 -5.18 18.57
C GLU A 123 0.78 -3.96 18.67
N GLY A 124 -0.45 -4.21 19.12
CA GLY A 124 -1.51 -3.21 19.24
C GLY A 124 -2.43 -3.19 18.03
N ALA A 125 -3.71 -3.50 18.27
CA ALA A 125 -4.69 -3.62 17.20
C ALA A 125 -4.83 -2.30 16.42
N ASN A 126 -4.74 -2.39 15.08
CA ASN A 126 -4.79 -1.25 14.18
C ASN A 126 -5.99 -0.30 14.44
N ILE A 127 -7.14 -0.87 14.82
CA ILE A 127 -8.37 -0.14 15.16
C ILE A 127 -8.19 0.84 16.33
N LEU A 128 -7.41 0.47 17.35
CA LEU A 128 -7.14 1.30 18.52
C LEU A 128 -5.94 2.22 18.27
N THR A 129 -4.88 1.71 17.63
CA THR A 129 -3.69 2.49 17.28
C THR A 129 -4.06 3.73 16.46
N ARG A 130 -4.94 3.57 15.46
CA ARG A 130 -5.44 4.67 14.64
C ARG A 130 -6.16 5.74 15.46
N SER A 131 -7.03 5.34 16.38
CA SER A 131 -7.97 6.26 17.04
C SER A 131 -7.41 6.89 18.32
N LEU A 132 -6.49 6.21 19.01
CA LEU A 132 -5.99 6.62 20.33
C LEU A 132 -4.53 7.10 20.29
N ILE A 133 -3.66 6.40 19.56
CA ILE A 133 -2.20 6.59 19.69
C ILE A 133 -1.69 7.64 18.71
N ILE A 134 -1.97 7.47 17.41
CA ILE A 134 -1.32 8.24 16.34
C ILE A 134 -1.55 9.75 16.51
N PHE A 135 -2.81 10.17 16.59
CA PHE A 135 -3.10 11.59 16.79
C PHE A 135 -3.00 12.02 18.25
N GLY A 136 -3.53 11.25 19.20
CA GLY A 136 -3.55 11.64 20.62
C GLY A 136 -2.16 11.90 21.21
N GLN A 137 -1.23 10.96 21.05
CA GLN A 137 0.16 11.14 21.50
C GLN A 137 0.95 12.05 20.57
N GLY A 138 0.66 12.01 19.26
CA GLY A 138 1.27 12.90 18.27
C GLY A 138 1.01 14.37 18.54
N ALA A 139 -0.24 14.74 18.82
CA ALA A 139 -0.64 16.11 19.11
C ALA A 139 0.08 16.66 20.34
N ILE A 140 0.20 15.87 21.42
CA ILE A 140 0.89 16.35 22.64
C ILE A 140 2.39 16.52 22.42
N ARG A 141 3.04 15.59 21.71
CA ARG A 141 4.51 15.57 21.59
C ARG A 141 5.06 16.41 20.45
N ALA A 142 4.33 16.54 19.35
CA ALA A 142 4.81 17.22 18.14
C ALA A 142 4.25 18.64 17.99
N HIS A 143 3.22 19.02 18.75
CA HIS A 143 2.69 20.38 18.69
C HIS A 143 3.68 21.37 19.35
N PRO A 144 4.01 22.50 18.70
CA PRO A 144 5.02 23.44 19.19
C PRO A 144 4.73 24.00 20.59
N CYS A 145 3.45 24.17 20.95
CA CYS A 145 3.06 24.89 22.17
C CYS A 145 2.43 24.01 23.25
N LEU A 146 1.78 22.88 22.91
CA LEU A 146 0.86 22.19 23.83
C LEU A 146 1.60 21.58 25.03
N LEU A 147 2.75 20.97 24.79
CA LEU A 147 3.55 20.38 25.87
C LEU A 147 4.09 21.45 26.83
N GLN A 148 4.41 22.64 26.32
CA GLN A 148 4.89 23.76 27.12
C GLN A 148 3.76 24.31 28.00
N GLU A 149 2.56 24.50 27.42
CA GLU A 149 1.36 24.90 28.15
C GLU A 149 1.03 23.91 29.27
N MET A 150 1.03 22.61 28.97
CA MET A 150 0.75 21.56 29.96
C MET A 150 1.76 21.58 31.11
N ARG A 151 3.06 21.68 30.80
CA ARG A 151 4.13 21.73 31.81
C ARG A 151 4.00 22.97 32.70
N ALA A 152 3.71 24.13 32.12
CA ALA A 152 3.54 25.39 32.85
C ALA A 152 2.36 25.31 33.85
N VAL A 153 1.27 24.65 33.49
CA VAL A 153 0.10 24.45 34.37
C VAL A 153 0.35 23.42 35.46
N THR A 154 1.12 22.35 35.19
CA THR A 154 1.42 21.29 36.17
C THR A 154 2.54 21.63 37.14
N GLY A 155 3.27 22.74 36.91
CA GLY A 155 4.38 23.17 37.75
C GLY A 155 3.95 23.78 39.09
N ILE A 156 4.92 24.17 39.91
CA ILE A 156 4.67 24.93 41.15
C ILE A 156 4.13 26.31 40.77
N ALA A 157 2.97 26.67 41.33
CA ALA A 157 2.34 27.95 41.08
C ALA A 157 3.25 29.10 41.54
N ASN A 158 3.87 29.79 40.59
CA ASN A 158 4.71 30.95 40.83
C ASN A 158 4.60 31.94 39.65
N SER A 159 5.19 33.13 39.81
CA SER A 159 5.16 34.18 38.79
C SER A 159 5.84 33.77 37.48
N GLN A 160 6.83 32.87 37.54
CA GLN A 160 7.53 32.36 36.35
C GLN A 160 6.64 31.40 35.55
N ALA A 161 6.01 30.43 36.20
CA ALA A 161 5.08 29.49 35.58
C ALA A 161 3.91 30.21 34.88
N ARG A 162 3.43 31.32 35.46
CA ARG A 162 2.43 32.18 34.82
C ARG A 162 2.96 32.83 33.54
N ARG A 163 4.18 33.39 33.55
CA ARG A 163 4.80 33.99 32.36
C ARG A 163 5.06 32.95 31.27
N ASP A 164 5.53 31.76 31.64
CA ASP A 164 5.80 30.67 30.71
C ASP A 164 4.49 30.18 30.06
N PHE A 165 3.41 30.09 30.83
CA PHE A 165 2.07 29.79 30.31
C PHE A 165 1.57 30.86 29.35
N ASP A 166 1.61 32.14 29.74
CA ASP A 166 1.14 33.25 28.90
C ASP A 166 1.91 33.27 27.56
N ASN A 167 3.23 33.10 27.60
CA ASN A 167 4.07 33.02 26.40
C ASN A 167 3.68 31.84 25.50
N ALA A 168 3.51 30.65 26.06
CA ALA A 168 3.14 29.47 25.30
C ALA A 168 1.74 29.62 24.66
N LEU A 169 0.78 30.16 25.41
CA LEU A 169 -0.59 30.38 24.96
C LEU A 169 -0.67 31.42 23.82
N PHE A 170 0.01 32.57 23.96
CA PHE A 170 0.01 33.57 22.89
C PHE A 170 0.76 33.08 21.65
N THR A 171 1.80 32.26 21.82
CA THR A 171 2.47 31.58 20.69
C THR A 171 1.53 30.61 19.98
N HIS A 172 0.72 29.84 20.73
CA HIS A 172 -0.27 28.93 20.19
C HIS A 172 -1.37 29.67 19.42
N ILE A 173 -1.90 30.76 19.98
CA ILE A 173 -2.89 31.61 19.29
C ILE A 173 -2.31 32.14 17.97
N GLY A 174 -1.08 32.67 18.00
CA GLY A 174 -0.39 33.15 16.80
C GLY A 174 -0.16 32.05 15.77
N TYR A 175 0.25 30.86 16.20
CA TYR A 175 0.44 29.69 15.35
C TYR A 175 -0.88 29.25 14.68
N SER A 176 -1.96 29.17 15.44
CA SER A 176 -3.28 28.78 14.94
C SER A 176 -3.83 29.81 13.94
N LEU A 177 -3.71 31.11 14.25
CA LEU A 177 -4.14 32.19 13.35
C LEU A 177 -3.31 32.23 12.07
N SER A 178 -1.99 32.04 12.17
CA SER A 178 -1.09 31.93 11.02
C SER A 178 -1.51 30.78 10.10
N ASN A 179 -1.78 29.60 10.66
CA ASN A 179 -2.24 28.45 9.88
C ASN A 179 -3.63 28.64 9.28
N MET A 180 -4.53 29.35 9.96
CA MET A 180 -5.83 29.72 9.42
C MET A 180 -5.69 30.60 8.17
N VAL A 181 -4.90 31.68 8.25
CA VAL A 181 -4.66 32.58 7.13
C VAL A 181 -3.93 31.87 5.99
N ARG A 182 -2.89 31.06 6.29
CA ARG A 182 -2.19 30.25 5.30
C ARG A 182 -3.12 29.25 4.62
N SER A 183 -3.97 28.55 5.37
CA SER A 183 -4.94 27.61 4.82
C SER A 183 -5.86 28.29 3.80
N LEU A 184 -6.38 29.48 4.13
CA LEU A 184 -7.24 30.25 3.25
C LEU A 184 -6.49 30.74 2.00
N LEU A 185 -5.34 31.41 2.17
CA LEU A 185 -4.57 31.97 1.06
C LEU A 185 -4.05 30.89 0.10
N LEU A 186 -3.54 29.78 0.65
CA LEU A 186 -3.12 28.64 -0.15
C LEU A 186 -4.30 27.91 -0.79
N GLY A 187 -5.46 27.92 -0.14
CA GLY A 187 -6.73 27.48 -0.70
C GLY A 187 -7.15 28.27 -1.93
N LEU A 188 -7.18 29.60 -1.83
CA LEU A 188 -7.58 30.51 -2.91
C LEU A 188 -6.61 30.49 -4.09
N THR A 189 -5.32 30.35 -3.82
CA THR A 189 -4.27 30.40 -4.86
C THR A 189 -3.95 29.03 -5.46
N GLY A 190 -4.63 27.97 -5.01
CA GLY A 190 -4.30 26.59 -5.39
C GLY A 190 -2.87 26.19 -5.03
N SER A 191 -2.32 26.78 -3.97
CA SER A 191 -0.94 26.61 -3.48
C SER A 191 0.14 27.13 -4.43
N ARG A 192 -0.19 27.89 -5.50
CA ARG A 192 0.80 28.37 -6.48
C ARG A 192 1.78 29.40 -5.90
N MET A 193 1.38 30.11 -4.84
CA MET A 193 2.21 31.12 -4.17
C MET A 193 3.16 30.54 -3.12
N THR A 194 3.02 29.28 -2.73
CA THR A 194 3.98 28.62 -1.83
C THR A 194 5.22 28.21 -2.62
N PRO A 195 6.45 28.50 -2.14
CA PRO A 195 7.66 27.99 -2.76
C PRO A 195 7.71 26.47 -2.67
N SER A 196 8.29 25.84 -3.69
CA SER A 196 8.70 24.43 -3.60
C SER A 196 10.21 24.38 -3.43
N PRO A 197 10.77 23.49 -2.59
CA PRO A 197 12.21 23.35 -2.46
C PRO A 197 12.87 22.82 -3.74
N VAL A 198 12.06 22.30 -4.68
CA VAL A 198 12.52 21.65 -5.90
C VAL A 198 11.78 22.17 -7.13
N ARG A 199 12.33 21.89 -8.31
CA ARG A 199 11.70 22.15 -9.62
C ARG A 199 11.26 20.81 -10.24
N GLY A 200 10.37 20.88 -11.24
CA GLY A 200 9.93 19.71 -12.00
C GLY A 200 8.48 19.26 -11.73
N PRO A 201 8.07 18.11 -12.29
CA PRO A 201 6.67 17.67 -12.34
C PRO A 201 6.06 17.38 -10.95
N HIS A 202 6.88 17.01 -9.97
CA HIS A 202 6.48 16.69 -8.61
C HIS A 202 6.57 17.89 -7.64
N ALA A 203 7.14 19.02 -8.07
CA ALA A 203 7.20 20.26 -7.27
C ALA A 203 5.82 20.74 -6.82
N ARG A 204 4.77 20.42 -7.60
CA ARG A 204 3.37 20.71 -7.26
C ARG A 204 2.95 20.04 -5.96
N TYR A 205 3.44 18.83 -5.69
CA TYR A 205 3.02 18.04 -4.54
C TYR A 205 3.59 18.58 -3.23
N PHE A 206 4.82 19.11 -3.22
CA PHE A 206 5.35 19.84 -2.06
C PHE A 206 4.43 21.00 -1.66
N ARG A 207 4.00 21.81 -2.64
CA ARG A 207 3.08 22.94 -2.39
C ARG A 207 1.72 22.48 -1.87
N GLN A 208 1.16 21.41 -2.45
CA GLN A 208 -0.12 20.88 -1.97
C GLN A 208 -0.01 20.26 -0.56
N LEU A 209 1.09 19.58 -0.23
CA LEU A 209 1.33 19.10 1.13
C LEU A 209 1.49 20.25 2.11
N SER A 210 2.18 21.34 1.75
CA SER A 210 2.25 22.54 2.60
C SER A 210 0.87 23.14 2.86
N ARG A 211 0.03 23.25 1.82
CA ARG A 211 -1.36 23.70 1.97
C ARG A 211 -2.14 22.80 2.92
N MET A 212 -2.09 21.48 2.70
CA MET A 212 -2.83 20.52 3.52
C MET A 212 -2.28 20.42 4.95
N SER A 213 -0.99 20.65 5.15
CA SER A 213 -0.37 20.72 6.48
C SER A 213 -0.87 21.94 7.26
N SER A 214 -0.94 23.13 6.63
CA SER A 214 -1.54 24.32 7.26
C SER A 214 -3.03 24.12 7.57
N ALA A 215 -3.79 23.52 6.66
CA ALA A 215 -5.19 23.19 6.89
C ALA A 215 -5.38 22.19 8.05
N PHE A 216 -4.55 21.15 8.10
CA PHE A 216 -4.55 20.16 9.17
C PHE A 216 -4.22 20.80 10.52
N ALA A 217 -3.16 21.61 10.60
CA ALA A 217 -2.77 22.30 11.83
C ALA A 217 -3.91 23.19 12.35
N PHE A 218 -4.51 24.02 11.49
CA PHE A 218 -5.65 24.86 11.85
C PHE A 218 -6.84 24.06 12.41
N LEU A 219 -7.25 22.99 11.72
CA LEU A 219 -8.37 22.16 12.18
C LEU A 219 -8.03 21.40 13.46
N ALA A 220 -6.82 20.86 13.57
CA ALA A 220 -6.36 20.14 14.76
C ALA A 220 -6.41 21.05 16.00
N ASP A 221 -5.84 22.25 15.92
CA ASP A 221 -5.84 23.22 17.02
C ASP A 221 -7.27 23.62 17.39
N SER A 222 -8.09 23.94 16.39
CA SER A 222 -9.49 24.31 16.62
C SER A 222 -10.27 23.21 17.33
N VAL A 223 -10.05 21.94 16.94
CA VAL A 223 -10.69 20.79 17.59
C VAL A 223 -10.19 20.60 19.02
N LEU A 224 -8.88 20.73 19.25
CA LEU A 224 -8.28 20.58 20.58
C LEU A 224 -8.74 21.68 21.54
N VAL A 225 -8.82 22.94 21.08
CA VAL A 225 -9.33 24.07 21.88
C VAL A 225 -10.81 23.89 22.21
N LEU A 226 -11.65 23.53 21.23
CA LEU A 226 -13.09 23.39 21.44
C LEU A 226 -13.47 22.22 22.36
N LEU A 227 -12.72 21.11 22.29
CA LEU A 227 -13.02 19.91 23.09
C LEU A 227 -12.23 19.86 24.40
N GLY A 228 -11.06 20.47 24.48
CA GLY A 228 -10.14 20.40 25.61
C GLY A 228 -9.94 18.94 26.07
N GLY A 229 -10.04 18.70 27.38
CA GLY A 229 -9.91 17.37 27.97
C GLY A 229 -10.96 16.34 27.52
N LYS A 230 -12.07 16.77 26.89
CA LYS A 230 -13.07 15.86 26.31
C LYS A 230 -12.58 15.22 25.01
N PHE A 231 -11.51 15.74 24.41
CA PHE A 231 -10.95 15.21 23.16
C PHE A 231 -10.60 13.73 23.25
N LYS A 232 -10.08 13.27 24.40
CA LYS A 232 -9.71 11.86 24.62
C LYS A 232 -10.87 10.87 24.45
N PHE A 233 -12.11 11.34 24.54
CA PHE A 233 -13.32 10.53 24.35
C PHE A 233 -13.91 10.62 22.93
N LYS A 234 -13.32 11.44 22.04
CA LYS A 234 -13.77 11.64 20.65
C LYS A 234 -12.93 10.81 19.67
N GLU A 235 -12.86 9.51 19.90
CA GLU A 235 -12.02 8.56 19.15
C GLU A 235 -12.24 8.60 17.63
N LYS A 236 -13.50 8.74 17.17
CA LYS A 236 -13.80 8.86 15.73
C LYS A 236 -13.20 10.13 15.10
N LEU A 237 -13.19 11.24 15.83
CA LEU A 237 -12.63 12.51 15.36
C LEU A 237 -11.10 12.44 15.36
N SER A 238 -10.53 11.89 16.44
CA SER A 238 -9.10 11.59 16.54
C SER A 238 -8.61 10.69 15.40
N GLY A 239 -9.35 9.62 15.08
CA GLY A 239 -9.01 8.73 13.97
C GLY A 239 -9.00 9.41 12.60
N ARG A 240 -9.90 10.37 12.35
CA ARG A 240 -9.90 11.15 11.09
C ARG A 240 -8.71 12.11 11.00
N LEU A 241 -8.35 12.75 12.11
CA LEU A 241 -7.13 13.57 12.19
C LEU A 241 -5.87 12.70 12.04
N ALA A 242 -5.87 11.49 12.59
CA ALA A 242 -4.80 10.52 12.41
C ALA A 242 -4.65 10.14 10.92
N ASP A 243 -5.74 9.87 10.20
CA ASP A 243 -5.69 9.56 8.76
C ASP A 243 -5.04 10.70 7.95
N VAL A 244 -5.36 11.96 8.27
CA VAL A 244 -4.73 13.12 7.63
C VAL A 244 -3.23 13.18 7.93
N LEU A 245 -2.84 13.07 9.21
CA LEU A 245 -1.44 13.09 9.64
C LEU A 245 -0.63 11.96 8.97
N ILE A 246 -1.21 10.77 8.91
CA ILE A 246 -0.62 9.61 8.25
C ILE A 246 -0.30 9.93 6.79
N HIS A 247 -1.26 10.44 6.02
CA HIS A 247 -1.04 10.70 4.60
C HIS A 247 -0.16 11.92 4.33
N LEU A 248 -0.09 12.89 5.25
CA LEU A 248 0.91 13.95 5.21
C LEU A 248 2.33 13.38 5.39
N TYR A 249 2.50 12.45 6.34
CA TYR A 249 3.77 11.75 6.55
C TYR A 249 4.14 10.90 5.34
N MET A 250 3.21 10.07 4.85
CA MET A 250 3.43 9.20 3.69
C MET A 250 3.76 10.01 2.44
N GLY A 251 3.03 11.10 2.17
CA GLY A 251 3.32 12.00 1.06
C GLY A 251 4.70 12.65 1.15
N SER A 252 5.12 13.02 2.36
CA SER A 252 6.47 13.56 2.59
C SER A 252 7.55 12.51 2.34
N ALA A 253 7.32 11.28 2.80
CA ALA A 253 8.23 10.16 2.58
C ALA A 253 8.37 9.81 1.09
N ILE A 254 7.26 9.77 0.35
CA ILE A 254 7.24 9.56 -1.10
C ILE A 254 8.11 10.58 -1.83
N LEU A 255 7.91 11.87 -1.53
CA LEU A 255 8.66 12.94 -2.19
C LEU A 255 10.14 12.92 -1.82
N LYS A 256 10.46 12.63 -0.55
CA LYS A 256 11.86 12.48 -0.11
C LYS A 256 12.54 11.32 -0.84
N ARG A 257 11.91 10.15 -0.88
CA ARG A 257 12.44 8.97 -1.58
C ARG A 257 12.78 9.31 -3.03
N PHE A 258 11.82 9.90 -3.76
CA PHE A 258 12.02 10.25 -5.16
C PHE A 258 13.18 11.24 -5.38
N GLU A 259 13.37 12.18 -4.45
CA GLU A 259 14.51 13.11 -4.47
C GLU A 259 15.84 12.40 -4.16
N ASP A 260 15.88 11.58 -3.11
CA ASP A 260 17.08 10.86 -2.68
C ASP A 260 17.56 9.85 -3.74
N GLU A 261 16.64 9.24 -4.50
CA GLU A 261 16.94 8.29 -5.58
C GLU A 261 17.33 8.99 -6.91
N GLY A 262 17.51 10.30 -6.93
CA GLY A 262 17.95 11.04 -8.11
C GLY A 262 16.85 11.36 -9.13
N ARG A 263 15.58 11.33 -8.71
CA ARG A 263 14.39 11.70 -9.51
C ARG A 263 14.22 10.85 -10.79
N PRO A 264 14.22 9.50 -10.69
CA PRO A 264 14.10 8.64 -11.86
C PRO A 264 12.79 8.88 -12.60
N SER A 265 12.84 9.36 -13.85
CA SER A 265 11.64 9.71 -14.61
C SER A 265 10.69 8.52 -14.84
N ALA A 266 11.24 7.31 -14.88
CA ALA A 266 10.48 6.08 -15.02
C ALA A 266 9.54 5.82 -13.81
N ASP A 267 9.85 6.36 -12.62
CA ASP A 267 9.04 6.17 -11.41
C ASP A 267 7.91 7.20 -11.28
N LEU A 268 7.84 8.19 -12.19
CA LEU A 268 6.79 9.22 -12.15
C LEU A 268 5.36 8.65 -12.09
N PRO A 269 4.98 7.56 -12.79
CA PRO A 269 3.65 6.97 -12.64
C PRO A 269 3.37 6.49 -11.21
N LEU A 270 4.32 5.81 -10.57
CA LEU A 270 4.20 5.34 -9.18
C LEU A 270 4.09 6.51 -8.21
N LEU A 271 4.95 7.52 -8.40
CA LEU A 271 4.94 8.77 -7.63
C LEU A 271 3.58 9.49 -7.75
N HIS A 272 3.10 9.67 -8.97
CA HIS A 272 1.84 10.36 -9.24
C HIS A 272 0.67 9.64 -8.60
N TRP A 273 0.57 8.31 -8.78
CA TRP A 273 -0.47 7.51 -8.17
C TRP A 273 -0.46 7.64 -6.65
N ALA A 274 0.71 7.48 -6.02
CA ALA A 274 0.84 7.49 -4.57
C ALA A 274 0.53 8.86 -3.95
N MET A 275 0.91 9.96 -4.63
CA MET A 275 0.61 11.32 -4.20
C MET A 275 -0.85 11.70 -4.44
N GLU A 276 -1.45 11.30 -5.57
CA GLU A 276 -2.87 11.55 -5.87
C GLU A 276 -3.78 10.85 -4.86
N ASP A 277 -3.54 9.56 -4.58
CA ASP A 277 -4.29 8.83 -3.54
C ASP A 277 -4.09 9.44 -2.14
N SER A 278 -2.86 9.84 -1.79
CA SER A 278 -2.60 10.42 -0.46
C SER A 278 -3.25 11.79 -0.28
N LEU A 279 -3.20 12.67 -1.29
CA LEU A 279 -3.89 13.98 -1.25
C LEU A 279 -5.41 13.82 -1.21
N TYR A 280 -5.95 12.87 -1.97
CA TYR A 280 -7.38 12.56 -1.91
C TYR A 280 -7.79 12.09 -0.50
N ARG A 281 -7.03 11.18 0.12
CA ARG A 281 -7.29 10.70 1.49
C ARG A 281 -7.18 11.80 2.54
N ILE A 282 -6.21 12.71 2.41
CA ILE A 282 -6.12 13.90 3.27
C ILE A 282 -7.39 14.74 3.13
N GLN A 283 -7.85 15.02 1.91
CA GLN A 283 -9.07 15.77 1.67
C GLN A 283 -10.27 15.12 2.36
N GLN A 284 -10.46 13.81 2.18
CA GLN A 284 -11.57 13.08 2.79
C GLN A 284 -11.48 13.10 4.33
N GLY A 285 -10.28 12.95 4.89
CA GLY A 285 -10.05 13.06 6.34
C GLY A 285 -10.43 14.44 6.89
N LEU A 286 -9.95 15.51 6.24
CA LEU A 286 -10.27 16.91 6.62
C LEU A 286 -11.78 17.18 6.51
N LEU A 287 -12.43 16.70 5.44
CA LEU A 287 -13.88 16.82 5.28
C LEU A 287 -14.63 16.08 6.37
N GLY A 288 -14.19 14.86 6.71
CA GLY A 288 -14.76 14.10 7.82
C GLY A 288 -14.65 14.83 9.16
N VAL A 289 -13.54 15.53 9.40
CA VAL A 289 -13.36 16.40 10.59
C VAL A 289 -14.33 17.58 10.55
N ILE A 290 -14.40 18.30 9.43
CA ILE A 290 -15.27 19.47 9.22
C ILE A 290 -16.75 19.11 9.38
N GLN A 291 -17.20 17.97 8.84
CA GLN A 291 -18.58 17.52 8.94
C GLN A 291 -18.97 17.09 10.36
N ASN A 292 -17.99 16.68 11.16
CA ASN A 292 -18.18 16.23 12.53
C ASN A 292 -17.58 17.22 13.53
N PHE A 293 -17.51 18.48 13.15
CA PHE A 293 -16.90 19.52 13.97
C PHE A 293 -17.69 19.68 15.28
N PRO A 294 -17.03 19.97 16.42
CA PRO A 294 -17.70 20.08 17.71
C PRO A 294 -18.85 21.10 17.73
N VAL A 295 -18.70 22.18 16.96
CA VAL A 295 -19.71 23.23 16.76
C VAL A 295 -20.04 23.30 15.27
N PRO A 296 -21.25 22.89 14.83
CA PRO A 296 -21.58 22.80 13.40
C PRO A 296 -21.39 24.09 12.60
N LEU A 297 -21.72 25.24 13.19
CA LEU A 297 -21.53 26.56 12.57
C LEU A 297 -20.05 26.84 12.28
N LEU A 298 -19.17 26.55 13.24
CA LEU A 298 -17.73 26.69 13.08
C LEU A 298 -17.18 25.68 12.06
N GLY A 299 -17.81 24.50 11.93
CA GLY A 299 -17.51 23.55 10.86
C GLY A 299 -17.78 24.13 9.47
N GLY A 300 -18.91 24.82 9.28
CA GLY A 300 -19.22 25.53 8.04
C GLY A 300 -18.18 26.59 7.68
N LEU A 301 -17.77 27.41 8.67
CA LEU A 301 -16.71 28.40 8.49
C LEU A 301 -15.36 27.76 8.17
N ALA A 302 -14.99 26.71 8.90
CA ALA A 302 -13.76 25.96 8.68
C ALA A 302 -13.71 25.36 7.27
N ARG A 303 -14.85 24.90 6.73
CA ARG A 303 -14.94 24.44 5.34
C ARG A 303 -14.59 25.55 4.36
N LEU A 304 -15.13 26.75 4.54
CA LEU A 304 -14.84 27.89 3.68
C LEU A 304 -13.36 28.29 3.75
N LEU A 305 -12.74 28.20 4.93
CA LEU A 305 -11.33 28.53 5.14
C LEU A 305 -10.37 27.48 4.54
N VAL A 306 -10.73 26.19 4.58
CA VAL A 306 -9.85 25.11 4.08
C VAL A 306 -10.08 24.84 2.58
N PHE A 307 -11.32 24.93 2.12
CA PHE A 307 -11.75 24.60 0.77
C PHE A 307 -12.57 25.75 0.14
N PRO A 308 -12.00 26.96 0.01
CA PRO A 308 -12.74 28.13 -0.47
C PRO A 308 -13.25 27.98 -1.91
N LEU A 309 -12.54 27.21 -2.75
CA LEU A 309 -12.87 26.97 -4.15
C LEU A 309 -13.42 25.55 -4.40
N GLY A 310 -13.88 24.86 -3.35
CA GLY A 310 -14.33 23.47 -3.41
C GLY A 310 -13.21 22.45 -3.22
N LEU A 311 -13.42 21.24 -3.73
CA LEU A 311 -12.60 20.05 -3.48
C LEU A 311 -11.68 19.76 -4.68
N PRO A 312 -10.38 20.12 -4.61
CA PRO A 312 -9.51 20.06 -5.78
C PRO A 312 -8.88 18.69 -6.03
N TYR A 313 -8.95 17.76 -5.07
CA TYR A 313 -8.27 16.47 -5.17
C TYR A 313 -9.24 15.37 -5.62
N ALA A 314 -8.87 14.71 -6.71
CA ALA A 314 -9.46 13.47 -7.19
C ALA A 314 -8.50 12.30 -6.92
N GLY A 315 -9.02 11.07 -6.95
CA GLY A 315 -8.18 9.87 -6.94
C GLY A 315 -7.30 9.77 -8.20
N PRO A 316 -6.39 8.78 -8.25
CA PRO A 316 -5.54 8.56 -9.41
C PRO A 316 -6.35 8.42 -10.71
N SER A 317 -5.94 9.13 -11.76
CA SER A 317 -6.64 9.07 -13.06
C SER A 317 -6.42 7.74 -13.78
N ASP A 318 -7.32 7.37 -14.69
CA ASP A 318 -7.18 6.16 -15.52
C ASP A 318 -5.85 6.11 -16.27
N LYS A 319 -5.36 7.28 -16.73
CA LYS A 319 -4.05 7.40 -17.36
C LYS A 319 -2.91 7.02 -16.40
N THR A 320 -2.99 7.50 -15.15
CA THR A 320 -2.02 7.17 -14.09
C THR A 320 -2.10 5.69 -13.76
N VAL A 321 -3.31 5.15 -13.59
CA VAL A 321 -3.60 3.74 -13.30
C VAL A 321 -2.97 2.84 -14.37
N LYS A 322 -3.27 3.10 -15.64
CA LYS A 322 -2.72 2.35 -16.76
C LYS A 322 -1.19 2.41 -16.83
N ALA A 323 -0.61 3.58 -16.57
CA ALA A 323 0.84 3.74 -16.58
C ALA A 323 1.53 2.95 -15.46
N VAL A 324 0.95 2.88 -14.25
CA VAL A 324 1.46 2.04 -13.17
C VAL A 324 1.30 0.56 -13.49
N ALA A 325 0.15 0.13 -14.01
CA ALA A 325 -0.05 -1.26 -14.41
C ALA A 325 0.99 -1.69 -15.46
N ALA A 326 1.28 -0.85 -16.46
CA ALA A 326 2.28 -1.14 -17.48
C ALA A 326 3.71 -1.35 -16.92
N ILE A 327 4.08 -0.66 -15.83
CA ILE A 327 5.36 -0.89 -15.14
C ILE A 327 5.45 -2.33 -14.63
N LEU A 328 4.36 -2.88 -14.07
CA LEU A 328 4.37 -4.23 -13.50
C LEU A 328 4.35 -5.35 -14.56
N LEU A 329 3.89 -5.05 -15.78
CA LEU A 329 3.70 -6.01 -16.88
C LEU A 329 4.94 -6.20 -17.77
N SER A 330 6.03 -5.49 -17.50
CA SER A 330 7.26 -5.54 -18.30
C SER A 330 8.51 -5.52 -17.43
N GLU A 331 9.64 -5.93 -17.99
CA GLU A 331 10.96 -5.71 -17.39
C GLU A 331 11.39 -4.27 -17.62
N ASN A 332 11.61 -3.55 -16.53
CA ASN A 332 12.06 -2.17 -16.52
C ASN A 332 12.64 -1.82 -15.15
N GLU A 333 13.44 -0.76 -15.11
CA GLU A 333 14.14 -0.34 -13.90
C GLU A 333 13.19 0.05 -12.75
N SER A 334 12.01 0.60 -13.06
CA SER A 334 11.02 0.97 -12.03
C SER A 334 10.47 -0.25 -11.31
N ARG A 335 10.19 -1.33 -12.05
CA ARG A 335 9.78 -2.61 -11.49
C ARG A 335 10.88 -3.18 -10.62
N GLU A 336 12.13 -3.17 -11.10
CA GLU A 336 13.30 -3.65 -10.36
C GLU A 336 13.48 -2.91 -9.02
N ARG A 337 13.48 -1.56 -9.05
CA ARG A 337 13.53 -0.73 -7.83
C ARG A 337 12.35 -0.97 -6.90
N LEU A 338 11.14 -1.15 -7.45
CA LEU A 338 9.94 -1.40 -6.66
C LEU A 338 10.03 -2.75 -5.93
N THR A 339 10.61 -3.77 -6.57
CA THR A 339 10.71 -5.14 -6.03
C THR A 339 12.06 -5.43 -5.36
N GLU A 340 12.93 -4.43 -5.21
CA GLU A 340 14.27 -4.60 -4.62
C GLU A 340 14.19 -5.23 -3.22
N GLY A 341 15.08 -6.19 -2.96
CA GLY A 341 15.17 -6.90 -1.68
C GLY A 341 14.17 -8.05 -1.52
N VAL A 342 13.32 -8.32 -2.52
CA VAL A 342 12.52 -9.55 -2.56
C VAL A 342 13.42 -10.71 -2.99
N PHE A 343 13.34 -11.82 -2.26
CA PHE A 343 14.00 -13.06 -2.66
C PHE A 343 13.38 -13.60 -3.95
N ILE A 344 14.22 -13.79 -4.97
CA ILE A 344 13.84 -14.42 -6.23
C ILE A 344 14.48 -15.80 -6.25
N SER A 345 13.65 -16.84 -6.22
CA SER A 345 14.14 -18.21 -6.28
C SER A 345 14.66 -18.57 -7.67
N ASP A 346 15.82 -19.21 -7.72
CA ASP A 346 16.43 -19.83 -8.90
C ASP A 346 16.00 -21.30 -9.07
N ARG A 347 15.25 -21.84 -8.09
CA ARG A 347 14.76 -23.22 -8.08
C ARG A 347 13.42 -23.34 -8.80
N ASP A 348 13.07 -24.57 -9.15
CA ASP A 348 11.76 -24.91 -9.73
C ASP A 348 10.62 -24.92 -8.68
N ASP A 349 10.53 -23.84 -7.89
CA ASP A 349 9.42 -23.63 -6.96
C ASP A 349 8.33 -22.74 -7.58
N ALA A 350 7.22 -22.56 -6.85
CA ALA A 350 6.06 -21.82 -7.34
C ALA A 350 6.39 -20.38 -7.78
N THR A 351 7.28 -19.70 -7.05
CA THR A 351 7.66 -18.31 -7.33
C THR A 351 8.72 -18.22 -8.43
N GLY A 352 9.70 -19.15 -8.45
CA GLY A 352 10.71 -19.25 -9.49
C GLY A 352 10.09 -19.52 -10.86
N ARG A 353 9.08 -20.39 -10.94
CA ARG A 353 8.33 -20.67 -12.17
C ARG A 353 7.62 -19.44 -12.73
N VAL A 354 7.03 -18.60 -11.87
CA VAL A 354 6.38 -17.36 -12.29
C VAL A 354 7.39 -16.40 -12.92
N ASN A 355 8.53 -16.18 -12.26
CA ASN A 355 9.56 -15.28 -12.78
C ASN A 355 10.16 -15.81 -14.09
N LYS A 356 10.50 -17.11 -14.17
CA LYS A 356 11.00 -17.73 -15.40
C LYS A 356 10.00 -17.60 -16.55
N ALA A 357 8.72 -17.88 -16.31
CA ALA A 357 7.68 -17.74 -17.33
C ALA A 357 7.51 -16.27 -17.77
N PHE A 358 7.62 -15.32 -16.85
CA PHE A 358 7.52 -13.89 -17.18
C PHE A 358 8.60 -13.46 -18.17
N HIS A 359 9.86 -13.81 -17.90
CA HIS A 359 10.99 -13.56 -18.80
C HIS A 359 10.74 -14.18 -20.20
N LEU A 360 10.39 -15.47 -20.24
CA LEU A 360 10.13 -16.18 -21.50
C LEU A 360 8.96 -15.60 -22.30
N VAL A 361 7.87 -15.18 -21.64
CA VAL A 361 6.71 -14.57 -22.30
C VAL A 361 7.05 -13.19 -22.88
N LEU A 362 7.91 -12.43 -22.23
CA LEU A 362 8.39 -11.15 -22.77
C LEU A 362 9.30 -11.37 -23.99
N GLU A 363 10.22 -12.33 -23.91
CA GLU A 363 11.13 -12.70 -25.00
C GLU A 363 10.38 -13.27 -26.21
N ALA A 364 9.37 -14.09 -26.00
CA ALA A 364 8.56 -14.70 -27.07
C ALA A 364 7.63 -13.70 -27.79
N GLN A 365 7.33 -12.55 -27.19
CA GLN A 365 6.31 -11.63 -27.70
C GLN A 365 6.49 -11.19 -29.16
N PRO A 366 7.70 -10.82 -29.64
CA PRO A 366 7.90 -10.44 -31.04
C PRO A 366 7.56 -11.58 -32.00
N ALA A 367 7.97 -12.81 -31.67
CA ALA A 367 7.69 -13.99 -32.47
C ALA A 367 6.19 -14.34 -32.48
N GLU A 368 5.53 -14.29 -31.32
CA GLU A 368 4.08 -14.51 -31.25
C GLU A 368 3.28 -13.46 -32.05
N ARG A 369 3.72 -12.20 -32.04
CA ARG A 369 3.15 -11.14 -32.88
C ARG A 369 3.36 -11.41 -34.37
N ALA A 370 4.54 -11.86 -34.77
CA ALA A 370 4.83 -12.23 -36.15
C ALA A 370 3.91 -13.39 -36.62
N ILE A 371 3.80 -14.44 -35.80
CA ILE A 371 2.88 -15.57 -36.04
C ILE A 371 1.43 -15.08 -36.18
N LYS A 372 0.96 -14.24 -35.24
CA LYS A 372 -0.41 -13.69 -35.27
C LYS A 372 -0.67 -12.87 -36.53
N ASN A 373 0.31 -12.05 -36.95
CA ASN A 373 0.17 -11.21 -38.13
C ASN A 373 0.14 -12.02 -39.43
N ALA A 374 0.97 -13.05 -39.54
CA ALA A 374 1.07 -13.91 -40.72
C ALA A 374 -0.09 -14.92 -40.82
N LEU A 375 -0.40 -15.63 -39.73
CA LEU A 375 -1.37 -16.72 -39.71
C LEU A 375 -2.76 -16.31 -39.24
N LYS A 376 -2.95 -15.05 -38.83
CA LYS A 376 -4.21 -14.49 -38.30
C LYS A 376 -4.80 -15.29 -37.14
N LYS A 377 -3.96 -16.00 -36.39
CA LYS A 377 -4.31 -16.81 -35.22
C LYS A 377 -3.38 -16.50 -34.07
N THR A 378 -3.95 -16.32 -32.88
CA THR A 378 -3.18 -16.09 -31.65
C THR A 378 -2.60 -17.41 -31.14
N VAL A 379 -1.33 -17.37 -30.73
CA VAL A 379 -0.65 -18.51 -30.10
C VAL A 379 -1.23 -18.72 -28.70
N ASN A 380 -1.57 -19.95 -28.39
CA ASN A 380 -2.01 -20.37 -27.06
C ASN A 380 -1.55 -21.80 -26.77
N PHE A 381 -1.72 -22.22 -25.52
CA PHE A 381 -1.29 -23.53 -25.04
C PHE A 381 -1.82 -24.73 -25.85
N VAL A 382 -2.97 -24.61 -26.51
CA VAL A 382 -3.56 -25.72 -27.29
C VAL A 382 -3.00 -25.79 -28.71
N ASN A 383 -2.69 -24.64 -29.31
CA ASN A 383 -2.39 -24.55 -30.74
C ASN A 383 -0.93 -24.19 -31.05
N TYR A 384 -0.09 -23.91 -30.05
CA TYR A 384 1.25 -23.37 -30.25
C TYR A 384 2.11 -24.27 -31.13
N GLU A 385 2.15 -25.58 -30.89
CA GLU A 385 2.95 -26.52 -31.69
C GLU A 385 2.66 -26.42 -33.20
N GLY A 386 1.37 -26.44 -33.56
CA GLY A 386 0.95 -26.38 -34.96
C GLY A 386 1.11 -25.01 -35.60
N LEU A 387 1.01 -23.92 -34.82
CA LEU A 387 1.26 -22.56 -35.32
C LEU A 387 2.75 -22.27 -35.50
N VAL A 388 3.56 -22.64 -34.51
CA VAL A 388 5.02 -22.47 -34.52
C VAL A 388 5.61 -23.23 -35.69
N ARG A 389 5.27 -24.52 -35.87
CA ARG A 389 5.76 -25.31 -37.02
C ARG A 389 5.47 -24.65 -38.36
N ARG A 390 4.22 -24.23 -38.60
CA ARG A 390 3.84 -23.56 -39.85
C ARG A 390 4.54 -22.23 -40.05
N ALA A 391 4.75 -21.47 -38.97
CA ALA A 391 5.45 -20.19 -39.03
C ALA A 391 6.94 -20.37 -39.34
N THR A 392 7.58 -21.41 -38.79
CA THR A 392 8.96 -21.79 -39.14
C THR A 392 9.06 -22.25 -40.60
N GLU A 393 8.20 -23.15 -41.05
CA GLU A 393 8.18 -23.68 -42.43
C GLU A 393 7.96 -22.58 -43.48
N SER A 394 7.17 -21.56 -43.15
CA SER A 394 6.92 -20.40 -44.01
C SER A 394 7.96 -19.28 -43.88
N GLY A 395 8.99 -19.46 -43.04
CA GLY A 395 10.06 -18.47 -42.83
C GLY A 395 9.62 -17.21 -42.09
N VAL A 396 8.47 -17.22 -41.41
CA VAL A 396 7.95 -16.08 -40.63
C VAL A 396 8.77 -15.86 -39.37
N ILE A 397 9.31 -16.94 -38.78
CA ILE A 397 10.15 -16.93 -37.59
C ILE A 397 11.34 -17.88 -37.76
N THR A 398 12.40 -17.68 -36.99
CA THR A 398 13.57 -18.58 -36.92
C THR A 398 13.31 -19.78 -36.01
N GLU A 399 14.14 -20.83 -36.09
CA GLU A 399 14.03 -21.98 -35.17
C GLU A 399 14.34 -21.61 -33.72
N GLU A 400 15.20 -20.62 -33.50
CA GLU A 400 15.47 -20.05 -32.18
C GLU A 400 14.20 -19.39 -31.61
N GLN A 401 13.56 -18.52 -32.39
CA GLN A 401 12.28 -17.90 -32.01
C GLN A 401 11.18 -18.94 -31.77
N ALA A 402 11.13 -19.98 -32.61
CA ALA A 402 10.20 -21.10 -32.45
C ALA A 402 10.42 -21.81 -31.10
N THR A 403 11.68 -22.03 -30.72
CA THR A 403 12.05 -22.64 -29.43
C THR A 403 11.63 -21.74 -28.26
N THR A 404 11.91 -20.44 -28.33
CA THR A 404 11.49 -19.47 -27.29
C THR A 404 9.97 -19.47 -27.11
N VAL A 405 9.18 -19.48 -28.20
CA VAL A 405 7.71 -19.54 -28.11
C VAL A 405 7.24 -20.85 -27.46
N ARG A 406 7.80 -22.00 -27.83
CA ARG A 406 7.44 -23.29 -27.20
C ARG A 406 7.72 -23.28 -25.70
N LEU A 407 8.90 -22.82 -25.30
CA LEU A 407 9.29 -22.71 -23.89
C LEU A 407 8.38 -21.75 -23.11
N ALA A 408 8.04 -20.59 -23.69
CA ALA A 408 7.15 -19.62 -23.07
C ALA A 408 5.74 -20.19 -22.84
N GLN A 409 5.19 -20.93 -23.81
CA GLN A 409 3.87 -21.55 -23.70
C GLN A 409 3.83 -22.68 -22.67
N GLN A 410 4.88 -23.50 -22.62
CA GLN A 410 5.03 -24.54 -21.59
C GLN A 410 5.15 -23.94 -20.18
N ALA A 411 5.99 -22.92 -20.01
CA ALA A 411 6.17 -22.23 -18.72
C ALA A 411 4.88 -21.52 -18.28
N SER A 412 4.18 -20.87 -19.22
CA SER A 412 2.87 -20.24 -18.97
C SER A 412 1.85 -21.24 -18.45
N ALA A 413 1.79 -22.43 -19.06
CA ALA A 413 0.87 -23.48 -18.64
C ALA A 413 1.14 -23.97 -17.22
N GLN A 414 2.41 -24.15 -16.86
CA GLN A 414 2.81 -24.54 -15.50
C GLN A 414 2.43 -23.49 -14.45
N VAL A 415 2.58 -22.21 -14.76
CA VAL A 415 2.19 -21.11 -13.86
C VAL A 415 0.68 -21.06 -13.68
N ILE A 416 -0.07 -21.21 -14.76
CA ILE A 416 -1.53 -21.14 -14.77
C ILE A 416 -2.16 -22.36 -14.09
N ALA A 417 -1.53 -23.53 -14.19
CA ALA A 417 -2.01 -24.74 -13.54
C ALA A 417 -2.21 -24.52 -12.03
N VAL A 418 -3.35 -24.99 -11.54
CA VAL A 418 -3.65 -25.06 -10.10
C VAL A 418 -3.30 -26.45 -9.60
N ASP A 419 -3.04 -26.57 -8.30
CA ASP A 419 -2.85 -27.88 -7.69
C ASP A 419 -4.14 -28.72 -7.82
N ASP A 420 -3.97 -29.96 -8.25
CA ASP A 420 -5.01 -30.98 -8.28
C ASP A 420 -4.51 -32.20 -7.49
N PHE A 421 -5.38 -32.77 -6.67
CA PHE A 421 -5.03 -33.88 -5.79
C PHE A 421 -5.91 -35.09 -6.14
N PRO A 422 -5.28 -36.19 -6.61
CA PRO A 422 -6.00 -37.43 -6.86
C PRO A 422 -6.77 -37.90 -5.63
N ARG A 423 -7.91 -38.57 -5.86
CA ARG A 423 -8.79 -39.09 -4.81
C ARG A 423 -8.03 -39.91 -3.76
N GLU A 424 -7.07 -40.72 -4.19
CA GLU A 424 -6.21 -41.55 -3.33
C GLU A 424 -5.42 -40.73 -2.30
N HIS A 425 -4.98 -39.52 -2.67
CA HIS A 425 -4.23 -38.63 -1.79
C HIS A 425 -5.13 -38.05 -0.69
N ILE A 426 -6.41 -37.81 -1.00
CA ILE A 426 -7.43 -37.32 -0.05
C ILE A 426 -7.89 -38.45 0.89
N GLU A 427 -8.03 -39.68 0.38
CA GLU A 427 -8.48 -40.83 1.17
C GLU A 427 -7.45 -41.27 2.22
N ARG A 428 -6.14 -41.09 1.96
CA ARG A 428 -5.10 -41.32 2.98
C ARG A 428 -5.25 -40.43 4.21
N PHE A 429 -5.72 -39.19 4.07
CA PHE A 429 -6.01 -38.31 5.21
C PHE A 429 -7.19 -38.82 6.06
N LYS A 430 -8.20 -39.46 5.45
CA LYS A 430 -9.32 -40.05 6.20
C LYS A 430 -8.89 -41.22 7.06
N HIS A 431 -7.97 -42.06 6.58
CA HIS A 431 -7.46 -43.19 7.35
C HIS A 431 -6.49 -42.80 8.47
N MET A 432 -5.79 -41.66 8.36
CA MET A 432 -4.98 -41.11 9.46
C MET A 432 -5.80 -40.39 10.54
N SER A 433 -7.04 -40.01 10.24
CA SER A 433 -7.93 -39.26 11.15
C SER A 433 -8.97 -40.14 11.86
N ALA A 434 -9.01 -41.43 11.56
CA ALA A 434 -9.80 -42.38 12.33
C ALA A 434 -9.08 -42.62 13.67
N PRO A 435 -9.74 -42.47 14.82
CA PRO A 435 -9.16 -42.93 16.07
C PRO A 435 -8.88 -44.43 15.92
N SER A 436 -7.69 -44.85 16.28
CA SER A 436 -7.41 -46.28 16.49
C SER A 436 -8.39 -46.78 17.55
N ASP A 437 -9.10 -47.88 17.26
CA ASP A 437 -10.01 -48.58 18.19
C ASP A 437 -9.34 -49.01 19.51
N GLU A 438 -8.04 -48.77 19.68
CA GLU A 438 -7.30 -48.95 20.95
C GLU A 438 -7.69 -47.96 22.06
N THR A 439 -8.56 -46.98 21.79
CA THR A 439 -8.99 -46.00 22.81
C THR A 439 -10.29 -46.38 23.53
N GLU A 440 -11.06 -47.36 23.02
CA GLU A 440 -12.30 -47.83 23.68
C GLU A 440 -12.04 -48.81 24.84
N THR A 441 -10.94 -49.59 24.77
CA THR A 441 -10.58 -50.53 25.86
C THR A 441 -10.02 -49.83 27.09
N ALA A 442 -9.47 -48.62 26.95
CA ALA A 442 -8.95 -47.84 28.09
C ALA A 442 -10.05 -47.12 28.90
N SER A 443 -11.23 -46.88 28.31
CA SER A 443 -12.36 -46.27 29.02
C SER A 443 -13.14 -47.27 29.87
N GLU A 444 -13.25 -48.54 29.47
CA GLU A 444 -13.94 -49.57 30.24
C GLU A 444 -13.15 -50.02 31.49
N GLU A 445 -11.81 -50.12 31.41
CA GLU A 445 -10.98 -50.45 32.58
C GLU A 445 -10.93 -49.33 33.65
N ALA A 446 -11.25 -48.08 33.27
CA ALA A 446 -11.29 -46.94 34.18
C ALA A 446 -12.61 -46.85 34.96
N GLU A 447 -13.74 -47.32 34.39
CA GLU A 447 -15.03 -47.37 35.08
C GLU A 447 -15.12 -48.53 36.09
N GLU A 448 -14.44 -49.66 35.83
CA GLU A 448 -14.45 -50.81 36.76
C GLU A 448 -13.60 -50.59 38.02
N ARG A 449 -12.67 -49.62 38.00
CA ARG A 449 -11.84 -49.25 39.17
C ARG A 449 -12.43 -48.16 40.06
N ALA A 450 -13.60 -47.63 39.71
CA ALA A 450 -14.30 -46.58 40.45
C ALA A 450 -15.62 -47.06 41.11
N GLY A 451 -15.83 -48.37 41.20
CA GLY A 451 -16.95 -49.02 41.89
C GLY A 451 -16.64 -49.42 43.33
#